data_AF-A0A7R9YTX1-F1
#
_entry.id   AF-A0A7R9YTX1-F1
#
_cell.length_a   1.000
_cell.length_b   1.000
_cell.length_c   1.000
_cell.angle_alpha   90.00
_cell.angle_beta   90.00
_cell.angle_gamma   90.00
#
_symmetry.space_group_name_H-M   'P 1'
#
loop_
_entity.id
_entity.type
_entity.pdbx_description
1 polymer ?
#
loop_
_entity_poly.entity_id
_entity_poly.type
_entity_poly.pdbx_seq_one_letter_code
_entity_poly.pdbx_strand_id
1 'polypeptide(L)'
;RCSRPQQAVAVQGSTVRESIDVEVEKTSWSSRRLYASVNIDAPVEVVWGALTDYSGLGTFIPSLMENQCLERRNHGALLRQVGAQDVAMGVKFTASCTLECTE
;
A
#
# COMPACT_ATOMS: atom_id res chain seq x y z
N ARG A 1 -2.76 8.17 51.64
CA ARG A 1 -2.48 8.61 50.26
C ARG A 1 -0.99 8.43 49.99
N CYS A 2 -0.62 7.29 49.41
CA CYS A 2 0.71 7.08 48.84
C CYS A 2 0.46 6.43 47.48
N SER A 3 0.69 7.19 46.42
CA SER A 3 0.39 6.84 45.05
C SER A 3 1.54 6.00 44.49
N ARG A 4 1.23 4.77 44.09
CA ARG A 4 2.16 3.81 43.49
C ARG A 4 2.56 4.32 42.09
N PRO A 5 3.85 4.45 41.75
CA PRO A 5 4.23 4.83 40.39
C PRO A 5 3.94 3.66 39.44
N GLN A 6 3.20 3.95 38.37
CA GLN A 6 2.99 3.05 37.23
C GLN A 6 4.35 2.76 36.59
N GLN A 7 4.74 1.49 36.56
CA GLN A 7 5.88 1.04 35.76
C GLN A 7 5.52 1.23 34.28
N ALA A 8 6.34 2.02 33.59
CA ALA A 8 6.33 2.10 32.14
C ALA A 8 6.70 0.73 31.57
N VAL A 9 5.77 0.10 30.86
CA VAL A 9 6.04 -1.12 30.09
C VAL A 9 6.88 -0.68 28.90
N ALA A 10 8.15 -1.09 28.88
CA ALA A 10 9.00 -0.92 27.72
C ALA A 10 8.48 -1.80 26.59
N VAL A 11 7.82 -1.19 25.60
CA VAL A 11 7.48 -1.85 24.33
C VAL A 11 8.81 -2.04 23.59
N GLN A 12 9.38 -3.24 23.73
CA GLN A 12 10.56 -3.65 22.97
C GLN A 12 10.13 -3.84 21.51
N GLY A 13 10.32 -2.81 20.69
CA GLY A 13 10.22 -2.89 19.24
C GLY A 13 11.28 -3.85 18.70
N SER A 14 10.88 -5.10 18.52
CA SER A 14 11.66 -6.13 17.83
C SER A 14 11.63 -5.79 16.34
N THR A 15 12.73 -5.25 15.81
CA THR A 15 12.93 -5.12 14.36
C THR A 15 13.29 -6.47 13.76
N VAL A 16 12.31 -7.38 13.71
CA VAL A 16 12.32 -8.44 12.70
C VAL A 16 11.98 -7.73 11.39
N ARG A 17 12.88 -7.78 10.41
CA ARG A 17 12.49 -7.47 9.03
C ARG A 17 11.55 -8.60 8.63
N GLU A 18 10.25 -8.39 8.83
CA GLU A 18 9.25 -9.36 8.38
C GLU A 18 9.43 -9.53 6.88
N SER A 19 9.69 -10.77 6.47
CA SER A 19 9.89 -11.12 5.08
C SER A 19 8.55 -10.99 4.36
N ILE A 20 8.48 -10.09 3.39
CA ILE A 20 7.35 -10.00 2.47
C ILE A 20 7.50 -11.17 1.49
N ASP A 21 6.48 -12.02 1.39
CA ASP A 21 6.39 -13.05 0.36
C ASP A 21 5.73 -12.46 -0.88
N VAL A 22 6.33 -12.66 -2.05
CA VAL A 22 5.85 -12.12 -3.32
C VAL A 22 6.00 -13.18 -4.41
N GLU A 23 4.87 -13.51 -5.03
CA GLU A 23 4.80 -14.40 -6.19
C GLU A 23 4.31 -13.63 -7.42
N VAL A 24 4.97 -13.85 -8.55
CA VAL A 24 4.62 -13.25 -9.84
C VAL A 24 4.33 -14.35 -10.85
N GLU A 25 3.06 -14.49 -11.20
CA GLU A 25 2.60 -15.45 -12.21
C GLU A 25 2.56 -14.79 -13.60
N LYS A 26 3.13 -15.46 -14.59
CA LYS A 26 3.05 -15.05 -16.00
C LYS A 26 1.79 -15.60 -16.64
N THR A 27 0.77 -14.76 -16.82
CA THR A 27 -0.53 -15.17 -17.39
C THR A 27 -0.57 -15.05 -18.92
N SER A 28 0.14 -14.09 -19.52
CA SER A 28 0.29 -13.98 -20.99
C SER A 28 1.55 -13.19 -21.37
N TRP A 29 1.74 -12.82 -22.64
CA TRP A 29 2.88 -12.00 -23.06
C TRP A 29 2.96 -10.66 -22.31
N SER A 30 1.83 -9.97 -22.18
CA SER A 30 1.71 -8.62 -21.59
C SER A 30 0.85 -8.58 -20.31
N SER A 31 0.58 -9.74 -19.70
CA SER A 31 -0.19 -9.83 -18.46
C SER A 31 0.59 -10.60 -17.39
N ARG A 32 0.48 -10.11 -16.16
CA ARG A 32 1.04 -10.71 -14.96
C ARG A 32 -0.03 -10.72 -13.88
N ARG A 33 0.05 -11.69 -12.97
CA ARG A 33 -0.67 -11.69 -11.71
C ARG A 33 0.31 -11.65 -10.56
N LEU A 34 0.02 -10.85 -9.56
CA LEU A 34 0.86 -10.64 -8.38
C LEU A 34 0.11 -11.16 -7.16
N TYR A 35 0.81 -11.95 -6.34
CA TYR A 35 0.39 -12.32 -5.01
C TYR A 35 1.45 -11.80 -4.04
N ALA A 36 1.02 -11.13 -2.98
CA ALA A 36 1.94 -10.66 -1.94
C ALA A 36 1.32 -10.91 -0.57
N SER A 37 2.12 -11.34 0.39
CA SER A 37 1.68 -11.51 1.77
C SER A 37 2.74 -11.02 2.75
N VAL A 38 2.27 -10.46 3.86
CA VAL A 38 3.09 -9.95 4.95
C VAL A 38 2.27 -10.02 6.23
N ASN A 39 2.94 -10.32 7.35
CA ASN A 39 2.30 -10.21 8.66
C ASN A 39 2.36 -8.75 9.11
N ILE A 40 1.31 -8.27 9.78
CA ILE A 40 1.27 -6.91 10.31
C ILE A 40 0.71 -7.01 11.72
N ASP A 41 1.47 -6.54 12.71
CA ASP A 41 1.02 -6.47 14.10
C ASP A 41 0.11 -5.24 14.32
N ALA A 42 -1.08 -5.29 13.72
CA ALA A 42 -2.10 -4.24 13.84
C ALA A 42 -3.52 -4.82 13.70
N PRO A 43 -4.55 -4.17 14.26
CA PRO A 43 -5.94 -4.55 14.04
C PRO A 43 -6.31 -4.50 12.56
N VAL A 44 -7.17 -5.42 12.12
CA VAL A 44 -7.58 -5.56 10.71
C VAL A 44 -8.23 -4.27 10.19
N GLU A 45 -8.98 -3.56 11.03
CA GLU A 45 -9.68 -2.32 10.67
C GLU A 45 -8.69 -1.19 10.37
N VAL A 46 -7.55 -1.16 11.08
CA VAL A 46 -6.49 -0.16 10.88
C VAL A 46 -5.78 -0.44 9.56
N VAL A 47 -5.41 -1.71 9.30
CA VAL A 47 -4.77 -2.12 8.05
C VAL A 47 -5.71 -1.85 6.87
N TRP A 48 -6.99 -2.22 7.00
CA TRP A 48 -7.99 -2.01 5.96
C TRP A 48 -8.25 -0.52 5.68
N GLY A 49 -8.31 0.30 6.73
CA GLY A 49 -8.43 1.75 6.59
C GLY A 49 -7.25 2.34 5.81
N ALA A 50 -6.03 1.87 6.05
CA ALA A 50 -4.85 2.30 5.29
C ALA A 50 -4.88 1.81 3.83
N LEU A 51 -5.27 0.56 3.57
CA LEU A 51 -5.34 0.00 2.21
C LEU A 51 -6.43 0.65 1.34
N THR A 52 -7.50 1.14 1.97
CA THR A 52 -8.64 1.77 1.29
C THR A 52 -8.64 3.31 1.37
N ASP A 53 -7.63 3.91 1.99
CA ASP A 53 -7.36 5.35 1.90
C ASP A 53 -6.67 5.67 0.56
N TYR A 54 -7.48 5.60 -0.50
CA TYR A 54 -7.01 5.88 -1.85
C TYR A 54 -6.44 7.32 -1.94
N SER A 55 -7.05 8.30 -1.29
CA SER A 55 -6.52 9.68 -1.28
C SER A 55 -5.10 9.79 -0.70
N GLY A 56 -4.82 9.05 0.37
CA GLY A 56 -3.52 9.05 1.05
C GLY A 56 -2.46 8.19 0.36
N LEU A 57 -2.84 7.28 -0.55
CA LEU A 57 -1.94 6.29 -1.14
C LEU A 57 -0.67 6.89 -1.81
N GLY A 58 -0.82 8.05 -2.47
CA GLY A 58 0.29 8.74 -3.13
C GLY A 58 1.38 9.24 -2.16
N THR A 59 1.09 9.35 -0.86
CA THR A 59 2.08 9.76 0.14
C THR A 59 3.11 8.66 0.47
N PHE A 60 2.79 7.40 0.16
CA PHE A 60 3.63 6.25 0.48
C PHE A 60 4.38 5.69 -0.74
N ILE A 61 3.85 5.86 -1.96
CA ILE A 61 4.39 5.26 -3.18
C ILE A 61 5.17 6.32 -3.97
N PRO A 62 6.52 6.32 -3.97
CA PRO A 62 7.31 7.44 -4.50
C PRO A 62 7.10 7.73 -5.99
N SER A 63 6.80 6.71 -6.79
CA SER A 63 6.57 6.84 -8.23
C SER A 63 5.12 7.18 -8.59
N LEU A 64 4.19 7.22 -7.62
CA LEU A 64 2.79 7.51 -7.85
C LEU A 64 2.54 9.01 -7.74
N MET A 65 2.39 9.67 -8.88
CA MET A 65 2.16 11.13 -8.96
C MET A 65 0.71 11.50 -8.64
N GLU A 66 -0.23 10.63 -8.98
CA GLU A 66 -1.66 10.85 -8.76
C GLU A 66 -2.37 9.54 -8.44
N ASN A 67 -3.26 9.57 -7.45
CA ASN A 67 -4.24 8.51 -7.19
C ASN A 67 -5.59 9.15 -6.86
N GLN A 68 -6.51 9.12 -7.82
CA GLN A 68 -7.82 9.73 -7.71
C GLN A 68 -8.89 8.64 -7.64
N CYS A 69 -9.74 8.69 -6.62
CA CYS A 69 -10.96 7.88 -6.57
C CYS A 69 -12.00 8.51 -7.51
N LEU A 70 -12.29 7.85 -8.63
CA LEU A 70 -13.31 8.28 -9.59
C LEU A 70 -14.72 7.88 -9.14
N GLU A 71 -14.85 6.69 -8.54
CA GLU A 71 -16.12 6.15 -8.05
C GLU A 71 -15.86 5.27 -6.82
N ARG A 72 -16.62 5.47 -5.74
CA ARG A 72 -16.63 4.58 -4.57
C ARG A 72 -17.86 3.68 -4.62
N ARG A 73 -17.66 2.38 -4.39
CA ARG A 73 -18.71 1.36 -4.28
C ARG A 73 -18.66 0.70 -2.90
N ASN A 74 -19.68 -0.10 -2.59
CA ASN A 74 -19.75 -0.85 -1.32
C ASN A 74 -18.62 -1.87 -1.17
N HIS A 75 -18.17 -2.47 -2.28
CA HIS A 75 -17.14 -3.53 -2.32
C HIS A 75 -16.05 -3.20 -3.34
N GLY A 76 -15.61 -1.94 -3.38
CA GLY A 76 -14.54 -1.54 -4.26
C GLY A 76 -14.58 -0.08 -4.70
N ALA A 77 -13.73 0.24 -5.67
CA ALA A 77 -13.61 1.56 -6.24
C ALA A 77 -13.10 1.52 -7.68
N LEU A 78 -13.39 2.58 -8.43
CA LEU A 78 -12.70 2.89 -9.68
C LEU A 78 -11.69 3.99 -9.41
N LEU A 79 -10.41 3.73 -9.69
CA LEU A 79 -9.31 4.64 -9.42
C LEU A 79 -8.65 5.08 -10.71
N ARG A 80 -8.18 6.33 -10.76
CA ARG A 80 -7.23 6.80 -11.77
C ARG A 80 -5.87 6.95 -11.11
N GLN A 81 -4.86 6.30 -11.68
CA GLN A 81 -3.48 6.43 -11.24
C GLN A 81 -2.61 7.03 -12.33
N VAL A 82 -1.63 7.84 -11.92
CA VAL A 82 -0.56 8.33 -12.78
C VAL A 82 0.77 8.04 -12.11
N GLY A 83 1.56 7.17 -12.74
CA GLY A 83 2.93 6.87 -12.33
C GLY A 83 3.94 7.68 -13.14
N ALA A 84 5.05 8.04 -12.51
CA ALA A 84 6.22 8.60 -13.18
C ALA A 84 7.51 7.94 -12.70
N GLN A 85 8.43 7.72 -13.62
CA GLN A 85 9.74 7.16 -13.32
C GLN A 85 10.80 7.76 -14.25
N ASP A 86 11.93 8.14 -13.68
CA ASP A 86 13.11 8.51 -14.46
C ASP A 86 13.72 7.25 -15.07
N VAL A 87 13.90 7.27 -16.39
CA VAL A 87 14.53 6.18 -17.15
C VAL A 87 15.85 6.65 -17.75
N ALA A 88 16.56 5.76 -18.43
CA ALA A 88 17.91 6.03 -18.93
C ALA A 88 17.98 7.31 -19.80
N MET A 89 19.16 7.95 -19.78
CA MET A 89 19.45 9.17 -20.55
C MET A 89 18.64 10.41 -20.13
N GLY A 90 18.15 10.46 -18.89
CA GLY A 90 17.42 11.62 -18.36
C GLY A 90 16.01 11.77 -18.93
N VAL A 91 15.47 10.71 -19.54
CA VAL A 91 14.09 10.69 -20.03
C VAL A 91 13.16 10.39 -18.87
N LYS A 92 12.05 11.12 -18.78
CA LYS A 92 10.99 10.88 -17.81
C LYS A 92 9.87 10.08 -18.45
N PHE A 93 9.59 8.88 -17.94
CA PHE A 93 8.45 8.09 -18.35
C PHE A 93 7.26 8.38 -17.45
N THR A 94 6.07 8.53 -18.04
CA THR A 94 4.82 8.66 -17.31
C THR A 94 3.77 7.72 -17.90
N ALA A 95 3.01 7.07 -17.04
CA ALA A 95 1.90 6.21 -17.44
C ALA A 95 0.66 6.56 -16.62
N SER A 96 -0.51 6.46 -17.24
CA SER A 96 -1.78 6.56 -16.54
C SER A 96 -2.59 5.30 -16.76
N CYS A 97 -3.31 4.86 -15.73
CA CYS A 97 -4.23 3.75 -15.81
C CYS A 97 -5.51 4.06 -15.03
N THR A 98 -6.60 3.44 -15.46
CA THR A 98 -7.83 3.33 -14.69
C THR A 98 -7.88 1.92 -14.12
N LEU A 99 -7.97 1.82 -12.79
CA LEU A 99 -7.94 0.56 -12.05
C LEU A 99 -9.31 0.31 -11.44
N GLU A 100 -9.79 -0.91 -11.58
CA GLU A 100 -10.93 -1.41 -10.84
C GLU A 100 -10.43 -2.19 -9.63
N CYS A 101 -10.79 -1.73 -8.44
CA CYS A 101 -10.51 -2.40 -7.18
C CYS A 101 -11.77 -3.11 -6.69
N THR A 102 -11.61 -4.36 -6.27
CA THR A 102 -12.64 -5.16 -5.58
C THR A 102 -12.15 -5.46 -4.18
N GLU A 103 -13.04 -5.24 -3.22
CA GLU A 103 -12.78 -5.32 -1.76
C GLU A 103 -13.43 -6.56 -1.15
#